data_AF-A0A2X2TBF7-F1
#
_entry.id   AF-A0A2X2TBF7-F1
#
_cell.length_a   1.000
_cell.length_b   1.000
_cell.length_c   1.000
_cell.angle_alpha   90.00
_cell.angle_beta   90.00
_cell.angle_gamma   90.00
#
_symmetry.space_group_name_H-M   'P 1'
#
loop_
_entity.id
_entity.type
_entity.pdbx_description
1 polymer ?
#
loop_
_entity_poly.entity_id
_entity_poly.type
_entity_poly.pdbx_seq_one_letter_code
_entity_poly.pdbx_strand_id
1 'polypeptide(L)'
;MSIKNQNWYGELNQAYVHGITKTIDRALKQYPRLLAIRFDLRFPDEEERPDCPTQCYTGPEVITRFINSVKAQIKADIKRKRKAGKKTLTCNMRFVWVREFNKEGSKKHYHVLLLLNKDAYAWPGKIKQDPSNTFNQSVFNMVVRAWIRAIKREYAGKQVCGTDSHPTKRVLPVKP
;
A
#
# COMPACT_ATOMS: atom_id res chain seq x y z
N MET A 1 -2.34 11.75 35.32
CA MET A 1 -2.83 10.35 35.30
C MET A 1 -1.87 9.53 34.46
N SER A 2 -1.04 8.68 35.08
CA SER A 2 -0.06 7.86 34.37
C SER A 2 -0.72 6.54 33.98
N ILE A 3 -0.91 6.30 32.69
CA ILE A 3 -1.47 5.05 32.19
C ILE A 3 -0.34 4.00 32.23
N LYS A 4 -0.27 3.23 33.32
CA LYS A 4 0.54 2.01 33.36
C LYS A 4 -0.24 0.92 32.62
N ASN A 5 0.25 0.49 31.46
CA ASN A 5 -0.37 -0.56 30.66
C ASN A 5 0.39 -1.89 30.82
N GLN A 6 -0.34 -2.99 30.78
CA GLN A 6 0.04 -4.30 31.34
C GLN A 6 1.17 -5.04 30.60
N ASN A 7 1.91 -5.82 31.40
CA ASN A 7 3.24 -6.42 31.23
C ASN A 7 3.43 -7.55 30.17
N TRP A 8 2.81 -7.53 28.99
CA TRP A 8 3.05 -8.61 27.98
C TRP A 8 3.77 -8.19 26.69
N TYR A 9 3.99 -6.90 26.46
CA TYR A 9 4.53 -6.38 25.19
C TYR A 9 5.77 -5.47 25.35
N GLY A 10 6.42 -5.50 26.51
CA GLY A 10 7.54 -4.62 26.83
C GLY A 10 7.11 -3.17 27.10
N GLU A 11 8.08 -2.32 27.40
CA GLU A 11 7.82 -0.91 27.69
C GLU A 11 7.45 -0.14 26.40
N LEU A 12 6.41 0.68 26.47
CA LEU A 12 5.99 1.49 25.33
C LEU A 12 7.07 2.53 25.01
N ASN A 13 7.50 2.57 23.74
CA ASN A 13 8.36 3.64 23.28
C ASN A 13 7.58 4.96 23.27
N GLN A 14 7.89 5.83 24.23
CA GLN A 14 7.18 7.09 24.46
C GLN A 14 7.25 8.04 23.26
N ALA A 15 8.34 8.02 22.48
CA ALA A 15 8.46 8.83 21.28
C ALA A 15 7.48 8.37 20.19
N TYR A 16 7.31 7.06 20.01
CA TYR A 16 6.28 6.53 19.10
C TYR A 16 4.87 6.86 19.58
N VAL A 17 4.58 6.66 20.86
CA VAL A 17 3.27 7.00 21.44
C VAL A 17 2.96 8.49 21.21
N HIS A 18 3.89 9.37 21.54
CA HIS A 18 3.74 10.81 21.33
C HIS A 18 3.50 11.17 19.86
N GLY A 19 4.28 10.60 18.93
CA GLY A 19 4.15 10.85 17.49
C GLY A 19 2.81 10.37 16.92
N ILE A 20 2.35 9.20 17.37
CA ILE A 20 1.05 8.62 16.99
C ILE A 20 -0.09 9.51 17.48
N THR A 21 -0.10 9.81 18.79
CA THR A 21 -1.12 10.66 19.42
C THR A 21 -1.20 12.02 18.73
N LYS A 22 -0.07 12.69 18.54
CA LYS A 22 -0.01 13.98 17.83
C LYS A 22 -0.56 13.92 16.41
N THR A 23 -0.37 12.79 15.71
CA THR A 23 -0.90 12.60 14.35
C THR A 23 -2.41 12.41 14.36
N ILE A 24 -2.93 11.65 15.33
CA ILE A 24 -4.36 11.45 15.54
C ILE A 24 -5.04 12.76 15.94
N ASP A 25 -4.48 13.52 16.89
CA ASP A 25 -5.03 14.81 17.32
C ASP A 25 -5.11 15.81 16.16
N ARG A 26 -4.08 15.85 15.32
CA ARG A 26 -4.09 16.67 14.10
C ARG A 26 -5.15 16.21 13.10
N ALA A 27 -5.46 14.92 13.04
CA ALA A 27 -6.53 14.40 12.21
C ALA A 27 -7.91 14.79 12.77
N LEU A 28 -8.11 14.68 14.09
CA LEU A 28 -9.35 15.03 14.78
C LEU A 28 -9.64 16.53 14.72
N LYS A 29 -8.61 17.36 14.87
CA LYS A 29 -8.73 18.82 14.68
C LYS A 29 -9.16 19.18 13.25
N GLN A 30 -8.85 18.32 12.28
CA GLN A 30 -9.15 18.57 10.87
C GLN A 30 -10.51 18.01 10.44
N TYR A 31 -10.90 16.85 10.96
CA TYR A 31 -12.18 16.21 10.68
C TYR A 31 -12.80 15.73 12.00
N PRO A 32 -14.00 16.21 12.38
CA PRO A 32 -14.65 15.80 13.62
C PRO A 32 -15.01 14.31 13.63
N ARG A 33 -15.15 13.69 12.45
CA ARG A 33 -15.42 12.27 12.28
C ARG A 33 -14.30 11.65 11.44
N LEU A 34 -13.52 10.77 12.06
CA LEU A 34 -12.45 10.02 11.38
C LEU A 34 -12.86 8.59 11.08
N LEU A 35 -12.42 8.11 9.92
CA LEU A 35 -12.28 6.69 9.63
C LEU A 35 -10.80 6.34 9.83
N ALA A 36 -10.51 5.50 10.82
CA ALA A 36 -9.19 4.96 11.10
C ALA A 36 -9.10 3.52 10.57
N ILE A 37 -8.10 3.23 9.73
CA ILE A 37 -7.92 1.91 9.11
C ILE A 37 -6.48 1.45 9.31
N ARG A 38 -6.29 0.34 10.00
CA ARG A 38 -5.00 -0.34 10.09
C ARG A 38 -4.91 -1.44 9.03
N PHE A 39 -3.75 -1.56 8.39
CA PHE A 39 -3.41 -2.70 7.56
C PHE A 39 -1.93 -3.03 7.69
N ASP A 40 -1.64 -4.30 7.39
CA ASP A 40 -0.32 -4.89 7.54
C ASP A 40 0.19 -5.24 6.13
N LEU A 41 1.22 -4.52 5.69
CA LEU A 41 1.85 -4.72 4.39
C LEU A 41 2.97 -5.73 4.53
N ARG A 42 2.73 -6.94 4.00
CA ARG A 42 3.72 -8.01 3.94
C ARG A 42 4.25 -8.14 2.51
N PHE A 43 5.54 -8.38 2.43
CA PHE A 43 6.16 -8.78 1.17
C PHE A 43 5.79 -10.24 0.85
N PRO A 44 5.70 -10.61 -0.42
CA PRO A 44 5.43 -11.99 -0.82
C PRO A 44 6.61 -12.90 -0.44
N ASP A 45 6.31 -14.15 -0.13
CA ASP A 45 7.32 -15.16 0.25
C ASP A 45 8.31 -15.48 -0.88
N GLU A 46 7.95 -15.15 -2.13
CA GLU A 46 8.83 -15.28 -3.30
C GLU A 46 10.10 -14.40 -3.20
N GLU A 47 10.13 -13.40 -2.31
CA GLU A 47 11.32 -12.58 -2.01
C GLU A 47 12.46 -13.42 -1.40
N GLU A 48 12.22 -14.62 -0.90
CA GLU A 48 13.27 -15.51 -0.39
C GLU A 48 13.92 -16.38 -1.49
N ARG A 49 13.41 -16.34 -2.73
CA ARG A 49 13.97 -17.19 -3.79
C ARG A 49 15.28 -16.60 -4.34
N PRO A 50 16.34 -17.40 -4.51
CA PRO A 50 17.63 -16.94 -5.03
C PRO A 50 17.56 -16.35 -6.45
N ASP A 51 16.60 -16.81 -7.25
CA ASP A 51 16.33 -16.38 -8.63
C ASP A 51 15.32 -15.23 -8.71
N CYS A 52 14.69 -14.84 -7.60
CA CYS A 52 13.88 -13.63 -7.56
C CYS A 52 14.84 -12.44 -7.67
N PRO A 53 14.56 -11.42 -8.51
CA PRO A 53 15.28 -10.17 -8.47
C PRO A 53 14.98 -9.44 -7.15
N THR A 54 15.59 -9.93 -6.08
CA THR A 54 15.49 -9.51 -4.68
C THR A 54 15.98 -8.08 -4.48
N GLN A 55 16.74 -7.56 -5.45
CA GLN A 55 17.11 -6.15 -5.53
C GLN A 55 15.93 -5.20 -5.86
N CYS A 56 14.73 -5.70 -6.19
CA CYS A 56 13.57 -4.84 -6.46
C CYS A 56 12.98 -4.16 -5.20
N TYR A 57 13.31 -4.65 -3.99
CA TYR A 57 12.56 -4.35 -2.75
C TYR A 57 13.40 -3.68 -1.65
N THR A 58 14.65 -3.33 -1.95
CA THR A 58 15.68 -3.02 -0.95
C THR A 58 15.66 -1.59 -0.41
N GLY A 59 14.89 -0.66 -0.99
CA GLY A 59 14.88 0.73 -0.52
C GLY A 59 13.84 1.05 0.57
N PRO A 60 14.14 1.96 1.53
CA PRO A 60 13.12 2.64 2.36
C PRO A 60 12.06 3.38 1.51
N GLU A 61 12.30 3.50 0.21
CA GLU A 61 11.39 4.04 -0.78
C GLU A 61 10.07 3.28 -0.93
N VAL A 62 10.00 1.98 -0.62
CA VAL A 62 8.76 1.19 -0.86
C VAL A 62 7.58 1.79 -0.09
N ILE A 63 7.76 2.08 1.21
CA ILE A 63 6.69 2.67 2.03
C ILE A 63 6.35 4.09 1.56
N THR A 64 7.34 4.87 1.13
CA THR A 64 7.14 6.20 0.56
C THR A 64 6.33 6.15 -0.75
N ARG A 65 6.66 5.24 -1.67
CA ARG A 65 5.91 5.01 -2.91
C ARG A 65 4.48 4.57 -2.60
N PHE A 66 4.32 3.66 -1.65
CA PHE A 66 3.00 3.22 -1.18
C PHE A 66 2.16 4.40 -0.69
N ILE A 67 2.65 5.17 0.28
CA ILE A 67 1.93 6.31 0.85
C ILE A 67 1.60 7.36 -0.22
N ASN A 68 2.54 7.68 -1.10
CA ASN A 68 2.32 8.64 -2.18
C ASN A 68 1.24 8.14 -3.16
N SER A 69 1.25 6.85 -3.48
CA SER A 69 0.24 6.22 -4.33
C SER A 69 -1.15 6.25 -3.68
N VAL A 70 -1.28 5.97 -2.38
CA VAL A 70 -2.57 6.07 -1.67
C VAL A 70 -3.06 7.53 -1.64
N LYS A 71 -2.19 8.49 -1.30
CA LYS A 71 -2.52 9.93 -1.32
C LYS A 71 -3.04 10.37 -2.68
N ALA A 72 -2.36 9.99 -3.76
CA ALA A 72 -2.75 10.34 -5.13
C ALA A 72 -4.12 9.76 -5.49
N GLN A 73 -4.36 8.49 -5.15
CA GLN A 73 -5.64 7.82 -5.40
C GLN A 73 -6.80 8.48 -4.64
N ILE A 74 -6.62 8.81 -3.35
CA ILE A 74 -7.65 9.52 -2.55
C ILE A 74 -7.93 10.91 -3.15
N LYS A 75 -6.88 11.68 -3.49
CA LYS A 75 -7.04 13.01 -4.09
C LYS A 75 -7.85 12.94 -5.40
N ALA A 76 -7.55 11.94 -6.24
CA ALA A 76 -8.27 11.73 -7.49
C ALA A 76 -9.73 11.32 -7.26
N ASP A 77 -10.00 10.43 -6.29
CA ASP A 77 -11.36 10.01 -5.94
C ASP A 77 -12.20 11.16 -5.35
N ILE A 78 -11.64 11.97 -4.44
CA ILE A 78 -12.32 13.16 -3.93
C ILE A 78 -12.64 14.14 -5.05
N LYS A 79 -11.71 14.37 -5.99
CA LYS A 79 -11.97 15.21 -7.17
C LYS A 79 -13.12 14.65 -8.02
N ARG A 80 -13.18 13.33 -8.21
CA ARG A 80 -14.26 12.65 -8.93
C ARG A 80 -15.61 12.80 -8.21
N LYS A 81 -15.66 12.55 -6.90
CA LYS A 81 -16.88 12.73 -6.07
C LYS A 81 -17.40 14.16 -6.12
N ARG A 82 -16.51 15.16 -6.09
CA ARG A 82 -16.89 16.58 -6.24
C ARG A 82 -17.50 16.87 -7.61
N LYS A 83 -16.92 16.35 -8.69
CA LYS A 83 -17.48 16.46 -10.04
C LYS A 83 -18.86 15.81 -10.15
N ALA A 84 -19.08 14.71 -9.44
CA ALA A 84 -20.37 14.01 -9.36
C ALA A 84 -21.39 14.67 -8.39
N GLY A 85 -21.19 15.94 -8.02
CA GLY A 85 -22.14 16.71 -7.20
C GLY A 85 -21.81 16.83 -5.71
N LYS A 86 -20.85 16.08 -5.17
CA LYS A 86 -20.44 16.16 -3.74
C LYS A 86 -19.44 17.30 -3.49
N LYS A 87 -19.81 18.53 -3.82
CA LYS A 87 -18.89 19.70 -3.91
C LYS A 87 -18.12 20.01 -2.62
N THR A 88 -18.74 19.81 -1.45
CA THR A 88 -18.14 20.12 -0.13
C THR A 88 -17.20 19.04 0.40
N LEU A 89 -17.14 17.86 -0.24
CA LEU A 89 -16.38 16.72 0.26
C LEU A 89 -14.87 17.01 0.26
N THR A 90 -14.18 16.78 1.39
CA THR A 90 -12.71 16.93 1.51
C THR A 90 -12.12 15.69 2.18
N CYS A 91 -10.89 15.31 1.82
CA CYS A 91 -10.14 14.29 2.55
C CYS A 91 -8.63 14.44 2.32
N ASN A 92 -7.97 15.12 3.24
CA ASN A 92 -6.52 15.18 3.36
C ASN A 92 -6.08 14.07 4.30
N MET A 93 -5.67 12.95 3.72
CA MET A 93 -5.24 11.76 4.45
C MET A 93 -4.03 12.05 5.35
N ARG A 94 -4.14 11.62 6.62
CA ARG A 94 -3.00 11.47 7.53
C ARG A 94 -2.71 10.00 7.73
N PHE A 95 -1.49 9.69 8.16
CA PHE A 95 -1.06 8.31 8.32
C PHE A 95 0.06 8.20 9.36
N VAL A 96 0.18 7.01 9.93
CA VAL A 96 1.32 6.55 10.72
C VAL A 96 1.78 5.24 10.11
N TRP A 97 3.07 4.97 10.09
CA TRP A 97 3.57 3.63 9.80
C TRP A 97 4.72 3.26 10.74
N VAL A 98 4.88 1.96 10.98
CA VAL A 98 6.05 1.38 11.63
C VAL A 98 6.56 0.22 10.78
N ARG A 99 7.87 -0.02 10.84
CA ARG A 99 8.51 -1.17 10.21
C ARG A 99 8.94 -2.12 11.31
N GLU A 100 8.53 -3.36 11.19
CA GLU A 100 8.92 -4.46 12.08
C GLU A 100 9.57 -5.56 11.26
N PHE A 101 10.29 -6.44 11.95
CA PHE A 101 10.82 -7.67 11.38
C PHE A 101 10.11 -8.85 12.05
N ASN A 102 9.93 -9.95 11.32
CA ASN A 102 9.51 -11.22 11.89
C ASN A 102 10.49 -11.70 12.98
N LYS A 103 10.10 -12.71 13.76
CA LYS A 103 10.93 -13.25 14.85
C LYS A 103 12.31 -13.73 14.37
N GLU A 104 12.40 -14.18 13.12
CA GLU A 104 13.63 -14.64 12.48
C GLU A 104 14.51 -13.49 11.94
N GLY A 105 14.02 -12.24 11.97
CA GLY A 105 14.72 -11.06 11.50
C GLY A 105 14.83 -10.91 9.97
N SER A 106 14.39 -11.92 9.21
CA SER A 106 14.55 -12.03 7.76
C SER A 106 13.49 -11.26 6.96
N LYS A 107 12.25 -11.19 7.45
CA LYS A 107 11.12 -10.57 6.74
C LYS A 107 10.66 -9.31 7.43
N LYS A 108 10.84 -8.17 6.74
CA LYS A 108 10.26 -6.90 7.17
C LYS A 108 8.78 -6.82 6.79
N HIS A 109 7.96 -6.19 7.63
CA HIS A 109 6.59 -5.82 7.29
C HIS A 109 6.29 -4.42 7.82
N TYR A 110 5.28 -3.78 7.24
CA TYR A 110 4.84 -2.45 7.67
C TYR A 110 3.45 -2.51 8.27
N HIS A 111 3.29 -1.99 9.49
CA HIS A 111 1.97 -1.65 10.01
C HIS A 111 1.67 -0.21 9.67
N VAL A 112 0.56 0.03 8.99
CA VAL A 112 0.16 1.37 8.57
C VAL A 112 -1.23 1.67 9.10
N LEU A 113 -1.39 2.85 9.69
CA LEU A 113 -2.67 3.41 10.08
C LEU A 113 -2.99 4.58 9.15
N LEU A 114 -4.12 4.53 8.45
CA LEU A 114 -4.65 5.67 7.71
C LEU A 114 -5.77 6.35 8.49
N LEU A 115 -5.79 7.67 8.44
CA LEU A 115 -6.78 8.53 9.06
C LEU A 115 -7.44 9.37 7.96
N LEU A 116 -8.72 9.09 7.72
CA LEU A 116 -9.52 9.65 6.63
C LEU A 116 -10.73 10.40 7.18
N ASN A 117 -11.26 11.35 6.40
CA ASN A 117 -12.54 11.97 6.70
C ASN A 117 -13.66 10.93 6.56
N LYS A 118 -14.36 10.62 7.66
CA LYS A 118 -15.46 9.63 7.68
C LYS A 118 -16.64 10.05 6.79
N ASP A 119 -16.84 11.35 6.60
CA ASP A 119 -17.92 11.85 5.75
C ASP A 119 -17.61 11.67 4.25
N ALA A 120 -16.32 11.56 3.91
CA ALA A 120 -15.87 11.18 2.57
C ALA A 120 -15.81 9.67 2.34
N TYR A 121 -15.53 8.92 3.41
CA TYR A 121 -15.41 7.46 3.43
C TYR A 121 -16.06 6.90 4.69
N ALA A 122 -17.29 6.41 4.58
CA ALA A 122 -18.01 5.84 5.73
C ALA A 122 -17.41 4.51 6.22
N TRP A 123 -16.80 3.74 5.32
CA TRP A 123 -16.13 2.47 5.59
C TRP A 123 -14.99 2.21 4.59
N PRO A 124 -14.07 1.26 4.86
CA PRO A 124 -12.97 0.90 3.95
C PRO A 124 -13.44 0.35 2.59
N GLY A 125 -14.60 -0.33 2.61
CA GLY A 125 -15.22 -0.99 1.46
C GLY A 125 -14.78 -2.46 1.34
N LYS A 126 -15.34 -3.16 0.36
CA LYS A 126 -15.03 -4.57 0.09
C LYS A 126 -14.21 -4.70 -1.20
N ILE A 127 -13.50 -5.83 -1.32
CA ILE A 127 -13.04 -6.32 -2.62
C ILE A 127 -14.30 -6.62 -3.43
N LYS A 128 -14.54 -5.84 -4.49
CA LYS A 128 -15.44 -6.27 -5.55
C LYS A 128 -14.56 -6.50 -6.76
N GLN A 129 -14.52 -7.73 -7.25
CA GLN A 129 -14.14 -7.97 -8.63
C GLN A 129 -15.29 -7.42 -9.47
N ASP A 130 -15.05 -6.30 -10.14
CA ASP A 130 -16.01 -5.78 -11.10
C ASP A 130 -15.64 -6.34 -12.48
N PRO A 131 -16.46 -7.22 -13.09
CA PRO A 131 -16.20 -7.77 -14.41
C PRO A 131 -16.10 -6.70 -15.50
N SER A 132 -16.71 -5.53 -15.29
CA SER A 132 -16.66 -4.40 -16.23
C SER A 132 -15.37 -3.58 -16.16
N ASN A 133 -14.45 -3.93 -15.24
CA ASN A 133 -13.27 -3.14 -14.95
C ASN A 133 -13.60 -1.69 -14.51
N THR A 134 -14.84 -1.41 -14.10
CA THR A 134 -15.24 -0.16 -13.46
C THR A 134 -14.72 -0.18 -12.01
N PHE A 135 -13.40 -0.08 -11.89
CA PHE A 135 -12.63 -0.12 -10.65
C PHE A 135 -13.38 0.54 -9.49
N ASN A 136 -13.94 -0.32 -8.65
CA ASN A 136 -14.58 0.05 -7.40
C ASN A 136 -13.61 0.96 -6.60
N GLN A 137 -14.04 2.21 -6.36
CA GLN A 137 -13.26 3.29 -5.73
C GLN A 137 -13.27 3.17 -4.20
N SER A 138 -13.22 1.95 -3.67
CA SER A 138 -13.10 1.71 -2.24
C SER A 138 -11.69 2.04 -1.74
N VAL A 139 -11.57 2.44 -0.48
CA VAL A 139 -10.27 2.67 0.16
C VAL A 139 -9.44 1.39 0.14
N PHE A 140 -10.08 0.24 0.38
CA PHE A 140 -9.44 -1.07 0.31
C PHE A 140 -8.74 -1.30 -1.05
N ASN A 141 -9.46 -1.10 -2.15
CA ASN A 141 -8.89 -1.28 -3.48
C ASN A 141 -7.78 -0.27 -3.79
N MET A 142 -7.87 0.96 -3.27
CA MET A 142 -6.80 1.95 -3.40
C MET A 142 -5.53 1.49 -2.70
N VAL A 143 -5.65 0.95 -1.48
CA VAL A 143 -4.55 0.39 -0.71
C VAL A 143 -3.92 -0.81 -1.43
N VAL A 144 -4.72 -1.77 -1.89
CA VAL A 144 -4.21 -2.94 -2.64
C VAL A 144 -3.45 -2.52 -3.90
N ARG A 145 -4.03 -1.63 -4.73
CA ARG A 145 -3.34 -1.10 -5.93
C ARG A 145 -2.07 -0.34 -5.58
N ALA A 146 -2.10 0.44 -4.50
CA ALA A 146 -0.92 1.16 -4.05
C ALA A 146 0.19 0.20 -3.63
N TRP A 147 -0.15 -0.89 -2.96
CA TRP A 147 0.82 -1.89 -2.53
C TRP A 147 1.45 -2.62 -3.72
N ILE A 148 0.63 -3.14 -4.64
CA ILE A 148 1.09 -3.82 -5.87
C ILE A 148 2.05 -2.93 -6.67
N ARG A 149 1.73 -1.64 -6.81
CA ARG A 149 2.59 -0.64 -7.49
C ARG A 149 3.86 -0.35 -6.69
N ALA A 150 3.75 -0.22 -5.38
CA ALA A 150 4.89 0.10 -4.52
C ALA A 150 5.96 -0.99 -4.57
N ILE A 151 5.54 -2.26 -4.64
CA ILE A 151 6.42 -3.43 -4.77
C ILE A 151 6.78 -3.74 -6.24
N LYS A 152 6.42 -2.88 -7.21
CA LYS A 152 6.77 -3.01 -8.64
C LYS A 152 6.36 -4.35 -9.30
N ARG A 153 5.28 -5.00 -8.83
CA ARG A 153 4.83 -6.30 -9.36
C ARG A 153 4.37 -6.25 -10.83
N GLU A 154 4.06 -5.07 -11.37
CA GLU A 154 3.73 -4.90 -12.79
C GLU A 154 4.92 -5.10 -13.76
N TYR A 155 6.17 -5.11 -13.27
CA TYR A 155 7.36 -5.29 -14.11
C TYR A 155 7.88 -6.75 -14.15
N ALA A 156 7.61 -7.55 -13.12
CA ALA A 156 8.09 -8.94 -13.05
C ALA A 156 7.38 -9.87 -14.06
N GLY A 157 6.14 -9.58 -14.43
CA GLY A 157 5.40 -10.34 -15.44
C GLY A 157 5.83 -10.09 -16.89
N LYS A 158 6.73 -9.13 -17.15
CA LYS A 158 7.26 -8.84 -18.50
C LYS A 158 8.71 -9.29 -18.71
N GLN A 159 9.45 -9.64 -17.66
CA GLN A 159 10.84 -10.10 -17.79
C GLN A 159 11.00 -11.62 -17.75
N VAL A 160 9.96 -12.38 -17.43
CA VAL A 160 10.01 -13.87 -17.47
C VAL A 160 9.65 -14.42 -18.87
N CYS A 161 9.25 -13.57 -19.82
CA CYS A 161 8.99 -13.95 -21.22
C CYS A 161 10.19 -13.59 -22.12
N GLY A 162 11.39 -13.97 -21.69
CA GLY A 162 12.64 -13.70 -22.40
C GLY A 162 13.64 -14.83 -22.25
N THR A 163 13.17 -16.08 -22.29
CA THR A 163 14.06 -17.24 -22.49
C THR A 163 14.09 -17.59 -23.97
N ASP A 164 15.15 -17.12 -24.62
CA ASP A 164 15.86 -17.74 -25.73
C ASP A 164 15.06 -18.64 -26.69
N SER A 165 14.42 -18.03 -27.68
CA SER A 165 14.32 -18.68 -28.99
C SER A 165 15.57 -18.33 -29.79
N HIS A 166 16.60 -19.19 -29.71
CA HIS A 166 17.65 -19.25 -30.72
C HIS A 166 16.98 -19.29 -32.11
N PRO A 167 17.31 -18.38 -33.05
CA PRO A 167 16.86 -18.54 -34.42
C PRO A 167 17.67 -19.68 -35.04
N THR A 168 17.07 -20.87 -35.09
CA THR A 168 17.53 -21.94 -35.98
C THR A 168 17.63 -21.39 -37.39
N LYS A 169 18.86 -21.32 -37.90
CA LYS A 169 19.18 -20.94 -39.28
C LYS A 169 18.31 -21.76 -40.22
N ARG A 170 17.48 -21.07 -40.99
CA ARG A 170 16.70 -21.62 -42.10
C ARG A 170 17.69 -22.02 -43.20
N VAL A 171 18.02 -23.31 -43.29
CA VAL A 171 18.74 -23.86 -44.44
C VAL A 171 17.79 -23.80 -45.63
N LEU A 172 18.17 -23.05 -46.67
CA LEU A 172 17.44 -22.99 -47.93
C LEU A 172 17.63 -24.32 -48.68
N PRO A 173 16.59 -24.87 -49.34
CA PRO A 173 16.76 -26.05 -50.17
C PRO A 173 17.48 -25.68 -51.47
N VAL A 174 18.56 -26.42 -51.76
CA VAL A 174 19.18 -26.48 -53.08
C VAL A 174 18.17 -27.12 -54.03
N LYS A 175 17.84 -26.42 -55.11
CA LYS A 175 17.15 -27.00 -56.28
C LYS A 175 18.21 -27.43 -57.32
N PRO A 176 17.92 -28.47 -58.11
CA PRO A 176 18.90 -29.21 -58.91
C PRO A 176 19.63 -28.35 -59.95
#